data_AF-A0A962WLI6-F1
#
_entry.id   AF-A0A962WLI6-F1
#
_cell.length_a   1.000
_cell.length_b   1.000
_cell.length_c   1.000
_cell.angle_alpha   90.00
_cell.angle_beta   90.00
_cell.angle_gamma   90.00
#
_symmetry.space_group_name_H-M   'P 1'
#
loop_
_entity.id
_entity.type
_entity.pdbx_description
1 polymer ?
#
loop_
_entity_poly.entity_id
_entity_poly.type
_entity_poly.pdbx_seq_one_letter_code
_entity_poly.pdbx_strand_id
1 'polypeptide(L)'
;RLLDWTYSPLVALHFATGAIEHMHCDGAVWKVDYHQASRLLPPRLGSKLTELSSNVFTTDLLSELVDNLDEFDLLSKSDFVMFLEPPSIDDRIVNQFALFSIISNARVALDSWLETHPELYTKVVIPAALKWEIRDKLDQANITERVLFPGLSGLSCWLRRHYSARGSEARD
;
A
#
# COMPACT_ATOMS: atom_id res chain seq x y z
N ARG A 1 6.26 -2.21 -11.42
CA ARG A 1 5.41 -3.42 -11.27
C ARG A 1 5.19 -3.81 -9.81
N LEU A 2 6.16 -3.60 -8.93
CA LEU A 2 5.99 -3.74 -7.48
C LEU A 2 5.33 -2.48 -6.91
N LEU A 3 4.31 -2.63 -6.08
CA LEU A 3 3.63 -1.53 -5.39
C LEU A 3 3.50 -1.82 -3.90
N ASP A 4 3.63 -0.76 -3.10
CA ASP A 4 3.53 -0.79 -1.65
C ASP A 4 2.08 -0.67 -1.17
N TRP A 5 1.69 -1.54 -0.23
CA TRP A 5 0.42 -1.58 0.46
C TRP A 5 0.66 -1.64 1.97
N THR A 6 -0.40 -1.41 2.74
CA THR A 6 -0.40 -1.59 4.19
C THR A 6 -1.69 -2.25 4.62
N TYR A 7 -1.61 -3.15 5.58
CA TYR A 7 -2.78 -3.71 6.25
C TYR A 7 -3.45 -2.69 7.19
N SER A 8 -2.77 -1.60 7.54
CA SER A 8 -3.29 -0.58 8.46
C SER A 8 -3.97 0.57 7.70
N PRO A 9 -5.29 0.75 7.88
CA PRO A 9 -5.99 1.90 7.30
C PRO A 9 -5.44 3.25 7.79
N LEU A 10 -4.90 3.30 9.01
CA LEU A 10 -4.33 4.53 9.56
C LEU A 10 -3.00 4.87 8.89
N VAL A 11 -2.16 3.86 8.60
CA VAL A 11 -0.93 4.06 7.82
C VAL A 11 -1.27 4.49 6.39
N ALA A 12 -2.30 3.88 5.78
CA ALA A 12 -2.76 4.30 4.45
C ALA A 12 -3.22 5.77 4.45
N LEU A 13 -4.00 6.18 5.45
CA LEU A 13 -4.40 7.58 5.65
C LEU A 13 -3.19 8.50 5.87
N HIS A 14 -2.17 8.02 6.59
CA HIS A 14 -0.89 8.73 6.73
C HIS A 14 -0.16 8.89 5.39
N PHE A 15 -0.27 7.98 4.43
CA PHE A 15 0.31 8.26 3.12
C PHE A 15 -0.58 9.21 2.31
N ALA A 16 -1.90 9.04 2.36
CA ALA A 16 -2.86 9.86 1.62
C ALA A 16 -2.91 11.34 2.04
N THR A 17 -2.42 11.66 3.24
CA THR A 17 -2.42 13.02 3.80
C THR A 17 -1.01 13.55 4.10
N GLY A 18 0.06 12.88 3.62
CA GLY A 18 1.44 13.18 4.03
C GLY A 18 2.08 14.36 3.33
N ALA A 19 1.71 14.58 2.06
CA ALA A 19 2.23 15.66 1.24
C ALA A 19 1.50 16.97 1.56
N ILE A 20 2.16 17.86 2.31
CA ILE A 20 1.60 19.16 2.73
C ILE A 20 1.25 20.01 1.50
N GLU A 21 2.08 19.94 0.45
CA GLU A 21 1.87 20.60 -0.83
C GLU A 21 0.57 20.18 -1.53
N HIS A 22 0.04 19.00 -1.22
CA HIS A 22 -1.19 18.45 -1.80
C HIS A 22 -2.39 18.48 -0.82
N MET A 23 -2.32 19.30 0.24
CA MET A 23 -3.44 19.45 1.18
C MET A 23 -4.66 20.14 0.57
N HIS A 24 -4.47 20.88 -0.52
CA HIS A 24 -5.52 21.65 -1.18
C HIS A 24 -6.35 20.84 -2.20
N CYS A 25 -5.90 19.63 -2.57
CA CYS A 25 -6.62 18.74 -3.48
C CYS A 25 -7.14 17.51 -2.71
N ASP A 26 -8.13 16.83 -3.27
CA ASP A 26 -8.64 15.59 -2.68
C ASP A 26 -7.57 14.49 -2.67
N GLY A 27 -7.60 13.64 -1.67
CA GLY A 27 -6.78 12.43 -1.57
C GLY A 27 -7.61 11.19 -1.86
N ALA A 28 -6.95 10.04 -1.99
CA ALA A 28 -7.65 8.77 -2.06
C ALA A 28 -6.87 7.68 -1.34
N VAL A 29 -7.60 6.76 -0.72
CA VAL A 29 -7.08 5.47 -0.26
C VAL A 29 -7.74 4.39 -1.10
N TRP A 30 -6.91 3.53 -1.69
CA TRP A 30 -7.38 2.34 -2.38
C TRP A 30 -7.34 1.18 -1.40
N LYS A 31 -8.45 0.45 -1.30
CA LYS A 31 -8.55 -0.80 -0.55
C LYS A 31 -8.74 -1.92 -1.57
N VAL A 32 -7.93 -2.97 -1.49
CA VAL A 32 -8.06 -4.15 -2.34
C VAL A 32 -8.30 -5.39 -1.48
N ASP A 33 -9.26 -6.21 -1.89
CA ASP A 33 -9.48 -7.54 -1.32
C ASP A 33 -8.47 -8.52 -1.93
N TYR A 34 -7.32 -8.64 -1.28
CA TYR A 34 -6.24 -9.52 -1.72
C TYR A 34 -6.62 -11.02 -1.64
N HIS A 35 -7.58 -11.39 -0.80
CA HIS A 35 -8.09 -12.77 -0.74
C HIS A 35 -8.97 -13.10 -1.96
N GLN A 36 -9.79 -12.16 -2.42
CA GLN A 36 -10.54 -12.36 -3.67
C GLN A 36 -9.60 -12.27 -4.88
N ALA A 37 -8.61 -11.37 -4.86
CA ALA A 37 -7.60 -11.28 -5.92
C ALA A 37 -6.77 -12.56 -6.05
N SER A 38 -6.44 -13.22 -4.93
CA SER A 38 -5.67 -14.49 -4.95
C SER A 38 -6.40 -15.63 -5.67
N ARG A 39 -7.75 -15.57 -5.75
CA ARG A 39 -8.56 -16.55 -6.50
C ARG A 39 -8.44 -16.43 -8.01
N LEU A 40 -7.96 -15.28 -8.51
CA LEU A 40 -7.70 -15.04 -9.93
C LEU A 40 -6.27 -15.44 -10.34
N LEU A 41 -5.49 -15.98 -9.40
CA LEU A 41 -4.14 -16.44 -9.69
C LEU A 41 -4.14 -17.66 -10.62
N PRO A 42 -3.07 -17.83 -11.41
CA PRO A 42 -2.85 -19.04 -12.19
C PRO A 42 -2.83 -20.29 -11.30
N PRO A 43 -3.28 -21.46 -11.78
CA PRO A 43 -3.40 -22.68 -10.97
C PRO A 43 -2.12 -23.08 -10.22
N ARG A 44 -0.94 -22.86 -10.83
CA ARG A 44 0.37 -23.16 -10.22
C ARG A 44 0.59 -22.34 -8.94
N LEU A 45 0.18 -21.08 -8.92
CA LEU A 45 0.28 -20.19 -7.76
C LEU A 45 -0.87 -20.42 -6.77
N GLY A 46 -2.12 -20.48 -7.26
CA GLY A 46 -3.31 -20.62 -6.42
C GLY A 46 -3.36 -21.93 -5.63
N SER A 47 -2.89 -23.04 -6.22
CA SER A 47 -2.84 -24.34 -5.54
C SER A 47 -1.88 -24.31 -4.35
N LYS A 48 -0.75 -23.61 -4.47
CA LYS A 48 0.25 -23.52 -3.40
C LYS A 48 -0.25 -22.68 -2.23
N LEU A 49 -0.94 -21.57 -2.49
CA LEU A 49 -1.59 -20.79 -1.45
C LEU A 49 -2.67 -21.59 -0.72
N THR A 50 -3.47 -22.36 -1.46
CA THR A 50 -4.52 -23.21 -0.88
C THR A 50 -3.94 -24.30 0.01
N GLU A 51 -2.86 -24.97 -0.43
CA GLU A 51 -2.14 -25.98 0.36
C GLU A 51 -1.67 -25.41 1.71
N LEU A 52 -1.15 -24.18 1.71
CA LEU A 52 -0.62 -23.52 2.88
C LEU A 52 -1.68 -22.75 3.70
N SER A 53 -2.95 -22.78 3.27
CA SER A 53 -4.03 -21.97 3.85
C SER A 53 -3.66 -20.48 3.97
N SER A 54 -2.91 -19.96 2.99
CA SER A 54 -2.45 -18.58 2.91
C SER A 54 -3.15 -17.84 1.77
N ASN A 55 -3.15 -16.51 1.84
CA ASN A 55 -3.66 -15.63 0.78
C ASN A 55 -2.58 -14.73 0.17
N VAL A 56 -1.36 -14.81 0.71
CA VAL A 56 -0.21 -13.98 0.35
C VAL A 56 1.03 -14.85 0.26
N PHE A 57 1.95 -14.46 -0.61
CA PHE A 57 3.23 -15.15 -0.79
C PHE A 57 4.28 -14.58 0.15
N THR A 58 5.17 -15.42 0.66
CA THR A 58 6.47 -14.94 1.17
C THR A 58 7.47 -14.91 0.02
N THR A 59 8.59 -14.20 0.21
CA THR A 59 9.70 -14.22 -0.77
C THR A 59 10.24 -15.63 -0.99
N ASP A 60 10.32 -16.42 0.07
CA ASP A 60 10.83 -17.80 0.00
C ASP A 60 9.90 -18.68 -0.82
N LEU A 61 8.59 -18.61 -0.56
CA LEU A 61 7.59 -19.37 -1.31
C LEU A 61 7.58 -19.01 -2.79
N LEU A 62 7.72 -17.72 -3.12
CA LEU A 62 7.78 -17.28 -4.50
C LEU A 62 9.02 -17.83 -5.22
N SER A 63 10.17 -17.85 -4.53
CA SER A 63 11.43 -18.36 -5.09
C SER A 63 11.41 -19.87 -5.37
N GLU A 64 10.56 -20.64 -4.69
CA GLU A 64 10.34 -22.06 -4.98
C GLU A 64 9.48 -22.30 -6.23
N LEU A 65 8.65 -21.32 -6.58
CA LEU A 65 7.67 -21.45 -7.66
C LEU A 65 8.17 -20.90 -8.99
N VAL A 66 9.03 -19.89 -8.96
CA VAL A 66 9.46 -19.14 -10.15
C VAL A 66 10.90 -18.68 -9.99
N ASP A 67 11.73 -18.97 -10.99
CA ASP A 67 13.16 -18.62 -10.96
C ASP A 67 13.42 -17.16 -11.34
N ASN A 68 12.60 -16.59 -12.22
CA ASN A 68 12.80 -15.25 -12.78
C ASN A 68 11.49 -14.59 -13.22
N LEU A 69 11.58 -13.30 -13.58
CA LEU A 69 10.39 -12.52 -13.96
C LEU A 69 9.80 -12.97 -15.30
N ASP A 70 10.58 -13.48 -16.24
CA ASP A 70 10.06 -13.95 -17.52
C ASP A 70 9.19 -15.20 -17.35
N GLU A 71 9.60 -16.14 -16.48
CA GLU A 71 8.78 -17.29 -16.12
C GLU A 71 7.49 -16.86 -15.40
N PHE A 72 7.58 -15.86 -14.50
CA PHE A 72 6.40 -15.31 -13.81
C PHE A 72 5.37 -14.77 -14.79
N ASP A 73 5.82 -14.01 -15.77
CA ASP A 73 4.98 -13.36 -16.77
C ASP A 73 4.30 -14.42 -17.69
N LEU A 74 4.93 -15.59 -17.88
CA LEU A 74 4.41 -16.71 -18.69
C LEU A 74 3.44 -17.64 -17.94
N LEU A 75 3.23 -17.47 -16.63
CA LEU A 75 2.36 -18.33 -15.83
C LEU A 75 0.88 -18.28 -16.26
N SER A 76 0.45 -17.20 -16.89
CA SER A 76 -0.88 -17.09 -17.48
C SER A 76 -0.87 -16.17 -18.70
N LYS A 77 -1.82 -16.38 -19.61
CA LYS A 77 -2.10 -15.47 -20.72
C LYS A 77 -2.89 -14.23 -20.29
N SER A 78 -3.62 -14.32 -19.18
CA SER A 78 -4.36 -13.21 -18.61
C SER A 78 -3.54 -12.51 -17.53
N ASP A 79 -3.67 -11.19 -17.44
CA ASP A 79 -3.00 -10.41 -16.40
C ASP A 79 -3.56 -10.77 -15.02
N PHE A 80 -2.67 -10.93 -14.05
CA PHE A 80 -3.02 -11.23 -12.67
C PHE A 80 -2.16 -10.40 -11.71
N VAL A 81 -2.66 -10.28 -10.48
CA VAL A 81 -1.99 -9.57 -9.40
C VAL A 81 -1.73 -10.54 -8.27
N MET A 82 -0.52 -10.53 -7.77
CA MET A 82 -0.06 -11.33 -6.65
C MET A 82 0.32 -10.42 -5.50
N PHE A 83 -0.01 -10.83 -4.27
CA PHE A 83 0.37 -10.13 -3.05
C PHE A 83 1.47 -10.88 -2.31
N LEU A 84 2.44 -10.13 -1.79
CA LEU A 84 3.63 -10.67 -1.14
C LEU A 84 3.89 -9.96 0.19
N GLU A 85 4.04 -10.73 1.25
CA GLU A 85 4.53 -10.22 2.52
C GLU A 85 6.05 -10.03 2.45
N PRO A 86 6.53 -8.79 2.62
CA PRO A 86 7.96 -8.54 2.66
C PRO A 86 8.59 -9.18 3.91
N PRO A 87 9.81 -9.71 3.80
CA PRO A 87 10.58 -10.08 4.98
C PRO A 87 10.79 -8.84 5.87
N SER A 88 10.72 -9.00 7.18
CA SER A 88 10.94 -7.93 8.18
C SER A 88 12.43 -7.54 8.29
N ILE A 89 13.02 -7.09 7.18
CA ILE A 89 14.43 -6.75 7.05
C ILE A 89 14.75 -5.44 7.79
N ASP A 90 13.77 -4.55 7.91
CA ASP A 90 13.91 -3.29 8.62
C ASP A 90 12.65 -2.95 9.44
N ASP A 91 12.83 -2.08 10.44
CA ASP A 91 11.75 -1.62 11.32
C ASP A 91 10.65 -0.85 10.57
N ARG A 92 10.97 -0.28 9.41
CA ARG A 92 10.00 0.48 8.59
C ARG A 92 8.94 -0.46 8.02
N ILE A 93 9.33 -1.63 7.51
CA ILE A 93 8.41 -2.65 7.01
C ILE A 93 7.42 -3.07 8.10
N VAL A 94 7.94 -3.30 9.32
CA VAL A 94 7.12 -3.69 10.48
C VAL A 94 6.19 -2.56 10.89
N ASN A 95 6.71 -1.34 11.06
CA ASN A 95 5.93 -0.20 11.55
C ASN A 95 4.86 0.27 10.57
N GLN A 96 5.06 0.05 9.27
CA GLN A 96 4.07 0.34 8.24
C GLN A 96 3.05 -0.78 8.04
N PHE A 97 3.23 -1.92 8.71
CA PHE A 97 2.44 -3.14 8.51
C PHE A 97 2.32 -3.46 7.01
N ALA A 98 3.47 -3.50 6.34
CA ALA A 98 3.58 -3.45 4.89
C ALA A 98 3.17 -4.76 4.20
N LEU A 99 2.66 -4.63 2.98
CA LEU A 99 2.36 -5.69 2.04
C LEU A 99 2.77 -5.20 0.64
N PHE A 100 3.23 -6.08 -0.24
CA PHE A 100 3.52 -5.72 -1.63
C PHE A 100 2.56 -6.37 -2.60
N SER A 101 2.37 -5.75 -3.76
CA SER A 101 1.72 -6.38 -4.89
C SER A 101 2.61 -6.37 -6.13
N ILE A 102 2.52 -7.42 -6.95
CA ILE A 102 3.19 -7.54 -8.24
C ILE A 102 2.13 -7.86 -9.29
N ILE A 103 2.06 -7.05 -10.34
CA ILE A 103 1.31 -7.37 -11.55
C ILE A 103 2.18 -8.18 -12.51
N SER A 104 1.62 -9.21 -13.14
CA SER A 104 2.34 -10.05 -14.12
C SER A 104 2.85 -9.25 -15.29
N ASN A 105 2.01 -8.43 -15.91
CA ASN A 105 2.39 -7.63 -17.06
C ASN A 105 2.89 -6.24 -16.64
N ALA A 106 4.19 -5.99 -16.78
CA ALA A 106 4.80 -4.71 -16.41
C ALA A 106 4.32 -3.50 -17.23
N ARG A 107 3.61 -3.71 -18.34
CA ARG A 107 3.01 -2.64 -19.17
C ARG A 107 1.61 -2.25 -18.72
N VAL A 108 1.00 -3.02 -17.82
CA VAL A 108 -0.34 -2.77 -17.29
C VAL A 108 -0.21 -2.07 -15.95
N ALA A 109 -0.95 -0.97 -15.80
CA ALA A 109 -1.05 -0.26 -14.53
C ALA A 109 -2.04 -1.00 -13.62
N LEU A 110 -1.73 -1.07 -12.32
CA LEU A 110 -2.54 -1.86 -11.37
C LEU A 110 -3.95 -1.30 -11.22
N ASP A 111 -4.10 0.02 -11.25
CA ASP A 111 -5.39 0.71 -11.24
C ASP A 111 -6.24 0.33 -12.45
N SER A 112 -5.67 0.29 -13.66
CA SER A 112 -6.39 -0.17 -14.86
C SER A 112 -6.81 -1.64 -14.76
N TRP A 113 -5.99 -2.50 -14.15
CA TRP A 113 -6.39 -3.89 -13.89
C TRP A 113 -7.53 -3.99 -12.87
N LEU A 114 -7.48 -3.19 -11.79
CA LEU A 114 -8.54 -3.14 -10.79
C LEU A 114 -9.87 -2.64 -11.38
N GLU A 115 -9.85 -1.68 -12.32
CA GLU A 115 -11.04 -1.22 -13.02
C GLU A 115 -11.78 -2.34 -13.78
N THR A 116 -11.06 -3.38 -14.23
CA THR A 116 -11.68 -4.57 -14.84
C THR A 116 -12.31 -5.53 -13.84
N HIS A 117 -12.04 -5.36 -12.54
CA HIS A 117 -12.54 -6.18 -11.43
C HIS A 117 -13.10 -5.29 -10.30
N PRO A 118 -14.21 -4.56 -10.53
CA PRO A 118 -14.74 -3.57 -9.60
C PRO A 118 -15.16 -4.15 -8.23
N GLU A 119 -15.39 -5.46 -8.15
CA GLU A 119 -15.68 -6.18 -6.92
C GLU A 119 -14.46 -6.35 -5.99
N LEU A 120 -13.24 -6.19 -6.51
CA LEU A 120 -12.01 -6.42 -5.76
C LEU A 120 -11.52 -5.18 -5.01
N TYR A 121 -12.00 -3.99 -5.35
CA TYR A 121 -11.48 -2.77 -4.77
C TYR A 121 -12.54 -1.78 -4.30
N THR A 122 -12.12 -0.89 -3.42
CA THR A 122 -12.89 0.27 -3.01
C THR A 122 -11.96 1.47 -2.97
N LYS A 123 -12.31 2.54 -3.70
CA LYS A 123 -11.60 3.80 -3.64
C LYS A 123 -12.32 4.74 -2.68
N VAL A 124 -11.70 5.03 -1.54
CA VAL A 124 -12.21 6.00 -0.57
C VAL A 124 -11.59 7.35 -0.87
N VAL A 125 -12.41 8.30 -1.34
CA VAL A 125 -11.98 9.67 -1.58
C VAL A 125 -11.97 10.44 -0.26
N ILE A 126 -10.89 11.17 -0.02
CA ILE A 126 -10.69 12.02 1.15
C ILE A 126 -10.79 13.46 0.68
N PRO A 127 -11.89 14.17 0.98
CA PRO A 127 -12.02 15.57 0.66
C PRO A 127 -10.85 16.39 1.22
N ALA A 128 -10.34 17.35 0.43
CA ALA A 128 -9.23 18.23 0.83
C ALA A 128 -9.48 18.89 2.20
N ALA A 129 -10.72 19.34 2.43
CA ALA A 129 -11.15 19.99 3.66
C ALA A 129 -10.98 19.13 4.93
N LEU A 130 -10.98 17.78 4.80
CA LEU A 130 -10.85 16.86 5.94
C LEU A 130 -9.41 16.42 6.21
N LYS A 131 -8.46 16.70 5.29
CA LYS A 131 -7.09 16.18 5.40
C LYS A 131 -6.37 16.64 6.67
N TRP A 132 -6.55 17.90 7.06
CA TRP A 132 -5.95 18.45 8.28
C TRP A 132 -6.53 17.83 9.55
N GLU A 133 -7.85 17.63 9.61
CA GLU A 133 -8.48 16.98 10.76
C GLU A 133 -8.03 15.52 10.90
N ILE A 134 -7.99 14.78 9.78
CA ILE A 134 -7.49 13.40 9.74
C ILE A 134 -6.04 13.36 10.23
N ARG A 135 -5.19 14.30 9.77
CA ARG A 135 -3.80 14.42 10.23
C ARG A 135 -3.69 14.59 11.73
N ASP A 136 -4.46 15.50 12.29
CA ASP A 136 -4.43 15.79 13.72
C ASP A 136 -4.86 14.55 14.53
N LYS A 137 -5.85 13.80 14.05
CA LYS A 137 -6.27 12.53 14.64
C LYS A 137 -5.21 11.43 14.52
N LEU A 138 -4.49 11.35 13.40
CA LEU A 138 -3.38 10.41 13.22
C LEU A 138 -2.22 10.73 14.17
N ASP A 139 -1.88 12.01 14.33
CA ASP A 139 -0.85 12.46 15.27
C ASP A 139 -1.23 12.10 16.72
N GLN A 140 -2.50 12.30 17.11
CA GLN A 140 -3.02 11.88 18.42
C GLN A 140 -2.96 10.36 18.64
N ALA A 141 -3.13 9.58 17.57
CA ALA A 141 -3.00 8.12 17.56
C ALA A 141 -1.54 7.64 17.42
N ASN A 142 -0.56 8.54 17.46
CA ASN A 142 0.87 8.25 17.28
C ASN A 142 1.24 7.67 15.90
N ILE A 143 0.39 7.84 14.88
CA ILE A 143 0.65 7.43 13.49
C ILE A 143 1.39 8.55 12.78
N THR A 144 2.68 8.63 13.06
CA THR A 144 3.55 9.77 12.74
C THR A 144 4.80 9.32 11.96
N GLU A 145 5.46 10.25 11.28
CA GLU A 145 6.68 9.96 10.51
C GLU A 145 7.80 9.39 11.38
N ARG A 146 7.89 9.83 12.65
CA ARG A 146 8.88 9.29 13.61
C ARG A 146 8.67 7.81 13.95
N VAL A 147 7.44 7.31 13.86
CA VAL A 147 7.10 5.90 14.10
C VAL A 147 7.25 5.12 12.80
N LEU A 148 6.71 5.64 11.70
CA LEU A 148 6.71 4.95 10.41
C LEU A 148 8.07 4.94 9.70
N PHE A 149 8.96 5.87 10.03
CA PHE A 149 10.31 5.97 9.51
C PHE A 149 11.32 6.14 10.66
N PRO A 150 11.74 5.04 11.30
CA PRO A 150 12.66 5.09 12.43
C PRO A 150 13.96 5.83 12.11
N GLY A 151 14.52 6.48 13.13
CA GLY A 151 15.76 7.26 13.02
C GLY A 151 15.56 8.76 12.79
N LEU A 152 16.67 9.45 12.55
CA LEU A 152 16.71 10.92 12.52
C LEU A 152 15.91 11.53 11.37
N SER A 153 15.81 10.85 10.24
CA SER A 153 15.07 11.33 9.06
C SER A 153 13.58 11.45 9.35
N GLY A 154 12.95 10.40 9.90
CA GLY A 154 11.53 10.45 10.27
C GLY A 154 11.25 11.45 11.39
N LEU A 155 12.13 11.53 12.40
CA LEU A 155 12.03 12.54 13.46
C LEU A 155 12.08 13.97 12.89
N SER A 156 13.02 14.23 11.99
CA SER A 156 13.21 15.54 11.38
C SER A 156 12.04 15.93 10.47
N CYS A 157 11.49 14.96 9.72
CA CYS A 157 10.29 15.16 8.90
C CYS A 157 9.07 15.49 9.77
N TRP A 158 8.86 14.70 10.84
CA TRP A 158 7.80 14.95 11.81
C TRP A 158 7.93 16.34 12.44
N LEU A 159 9.12 16.72 12.91
CA LEU A 159 9.37 18.04 13.50
C LEU A 159 9.06 19.15 12.51
N ARG A 160 9.57 19.05 11.27
CA ARG A 160 9.32 20.03 10.22
C ARG A 160 7.83 20.21 10.01
N ARG A 161 7.06 19.13 9.83
CA ARG A 161 5.62 19.21 9.59
C ARG A 161 4.87 19.77 10.80
N HIS A 162 5.15 19.24 11.99
CA HIS A 162 4.43 19.58 13.22
C HIS A 162 4.57 21.06 13.57
N TYR A 163 5.74 21.66 13.31
CA TYR A 163 6.00 23.07 13.57
C TYR A 163 5.90 23.97 12.32
N SER A 164 5.54 23.43 11.15
CA SER A 164 5.27 24.26 9.98
C SER A 164 3.99 25.05 10.21
N ALA A 165 4.02 26.35 9.90
CA ALA A 165 2.83 27.16 9.91
C ALA A 165 1.80 26.53 8.96
N ARG A 166 0.68 26.08 9.51
CA ARG A 166 -0.50 25.75 8.70
C ARG A 166 -0.85 27.06 7.99
N GLY A 167 -0.75 27.08 6.66
CA GLY A 167 -0.95 28.27 5.86
C GLY A 167 -2.13 29.05 6.42
N SER A 168 -1.84 30.29 6.84
CA SER A 168 -2.70 31.22 7.59
C SER A 168 -4.18 30.88 7.52
N GLU A 169 -4.79 30.65 8.69
CA GLU A 169 -6.18 31.04 8.90
C GLU A 169 -6.31 32.47 8.36
N ALA A 170 -6.98 32.63 7.22
CA ALA A 170 -7.60 33.88 6.86
C ALA A 170 -8.66 34.12 7.94
N ARG A 171 -8.24 34.77 9.02
CA ARG A 171 -9.14 35.36 10.01
C ARG A 171 -9.70 36.62 9.35
N ASP A 172 -10.96 36.54 8.97
CA ASP A 172 -11.83 37.70 8.72
C ASP A 172 -11.84 38.66 9.92
#